data_AF-A0AA51SB58-F1
#
_entry.id   AF-A0AA51SB58-F1
#
_cell.length_a   1.000
_cell.length_b   1.000
_cell.length_c   1.000
_cell.angle_alpha   90.00
_cell.angle_beta   90.00
_cell.angle_gamma   90.00
#
_symmetry.space_group_name_H-M   'P 1'
#
loop_
_entity.id
_entity.type
_entity.pdbx_description
1 polymer ?
#
loop_
_entity_poly.entity_id
_entity_poly.type
_entity_poly.pdbx_seq_one_letter_code
_entity_poly.pdbx_strand_id
1 'polypeptide(L)'
;MKLNQVLSVVNQVEKSKFISCLDRLCSDAAKNNKKLAKTIDNIDGQIKNASGSEITQLFNTVRDFFKISVQEQILMSSAQLNLLVNILSRDGNGVARISWIESLYEKEWAELSKLSKELKECIQQNSAEGILERNRALKIYHACMKEAYFNDEKNNRDTKVTDDERSILNVLSNELNLTTDECAAVEHLVDIIPQNGVLDALNSLRDIGLLFISKKRQEVFIPDEIVTLLNEIQGKDLADKYVLRILRTLTDAELSNALKAHGRKIRGVSRTDKIQTIIHSGISAAKLLSDDIHNVEDNQNQRKERLKQLIQDLEIDTEKLGTTLDERIGLILSSLSGATEKEFDSLSASGFKQLLKTLEEHFPTMQAVLKEAFELEANELIDTEKLRALSITPHDILYLLSNDEVREVRDSMGLSRRGNARFAILESFANATDKLIENYDALARRDINALREAGADVTEADIGIKFEEVTKAIFELLELNIDEDLRKDLNTTKDKADIVISLSDNDIIIGEAKTCKNGDFAKYSTTSRQVKAYVTRAENQGKRVAQVLIIAPSFSDDFIESAEMDTEVNISLLEAHGLKLILDAYKSKRNPSFAPKLLTKGGLLKAELIAKNL
;
A
#
# COMPACT_ATOMS: atom_id res chain seq x y z
N MET A 1 3.82 1.81 -3.72
CA MET A 1 4.00 1.02 -4.96
C MET A 1 5.12 0.04 -4.69
N LYS A 2 5.05 -1.18 -5.21
CA LYS A 2 6.15 -2.14 -5.05
C LYS A 2 7.39 -1.68 -5.83
N LEU A 3 8.59 -2.03 -5.38
CA LEU A 3 9.86 -1.67 -6.01
C LEU A 3 9.88 -2.00 -7.51
N ASN A 4 9.41 -3.18 -7.89
CA ASN A 4 9.34 -3.59 -9.30
C ASN A 4 8.48 -2.64 -10.15
N GLN A 5 7.36 -2.15 -9.61
CA GLN A 5 6.49 -1.18 -10.31
C GLN A 5 7.16 0.20 -10.39
N VAL A 6 7.86 0.63 -9.34
CA VAL A 6 8.62 1.89 -9.40
C VAL A 6 9.71 1.79 -10.48
N LEU A 7 10.42 0.66 -10.53
CA LEU A 7 11.42 0.39 -11.55
C LEU A 7 10.81 0.38 -12.96
N SER A 8 9.58 -0.08 -13.21
CA SER A 8 9.01 -0.01 -14.57
C SER A 8 8.72 1.42 -15.04
N VAL A 9 8.43 2.35 -14.11
CA VAL A 9 8.04 3.73 -14.40
C VAL A 9 9.24 4.69 -14.51
N VAL A 10 10.30 4.48 -13.72
CA VAL A 10 11.46 5.39 -13.69
C VAL A 10 12.40 5.17 -14.87
N ASN A 11 13.11 6.23 -15.26
CA ASN A 11 14.05 6.18 -16.38
C ASN A 11 15.32 5.36 -16.05
N GLN A 12 16.10 5.04 -17.09
CA GLN A 12 17.33 4.25 -16.95
C GLN A 12 18.39 4.89 -16.05
N VAL A 13 18.41 6.22 -15.93
CA VAL A 13 19.38 6.93 -15.07
C VAL A 13 19.08 6.66 -13.60
N GLU A 14 17.81 6.78 -13.21
CA GLU A 14 17.37 6.51 -11.83
C GLU A 14 17.55 5.02 -11.48
N LYS A 15 17.25 4.10 -12.41
CA LYS A 15 17.57 2.66 -12.26
C LYS A 15 19.05 2.43 -12.00
N SER A 16 19.90 3.03 -12.83
CA SER A 16 21.36 2.82 -12.76
C SER A 16 21.94 3.31 -11.43
N LYS A 17 21.40 4.39 -10.86
CA LYS A 17 21.82 4.89 -9.54
C LYS A 17 21.49 3.90 -8.44
N PHE A 18 20.25 3.42 -8.39
CA PHE A 18 19.82 2.43 -7.40
C PHE A 18 20.62 1.12 -7.53
N ILE A 19 20.82 0.64 -8.75
CA ILE A 19 21.67 -0.52 -9.06
C ILE A 19 23.09 -0.29 -8.53
N SER A 20 23.69 0.88 -8.77
CA SER A 20 25.04 1.18 -8.29
C SER A 20 25.15 1.14 -6.76
N CYS A 21 24.09 1.56 -6.05
CA CYS A 21 24.02 1.43 -4.59
C CYS A 21 23.97 -0.04 -4.16
N LEU A 22 23.17 -0.86 -4.85
CA LEU A 22 23.10 -2.30 -4.59
C LEU A 22 24.42 -3.01 -4.90
N ASP A 23 25.05 -2.74 -6.05
CA ASP A 23 26.33 -3.34 -6.46
C ASP A 23 27.43 -3.12 -5.41
N ARG A 24 27.50 -1.90 -4.85
CA ARG A 24 28.43 -1.56 -3.76
C ARG A 24 28.16 -2.41 -2.53
N LEU A 25 26.90 -2.53 -2.11
CA LEU A 25 26.50 -3.32 -0.96
C LEU A 25 26.70 -4.82 -1.16
N CYS A 26 26.40 -5.33 -2.36
CA CYS A 26 26.67 -6.71 -2.77
C CYS A 26 28.17 -7.02 -2.68
N SER A 27 29.01 -6.12 -3.18
CA SER A 27 30.47 -6.27 -3.13
C SER A 27 30.99 -6.33 -1.70
N ASP A 28 30.44 -5.54 -0.79
CA ASP A 28 30.84 -5.52 0.61
C ASP A 28 30.26 -6.71 1.40
N ALA A 29 29.02 -7.12 1.12
CA ALA A 29 28.40 -8.28 1.73
C ALA A 29 29.05 -9.60 1.28
N ALA A 30 29.44 -9.71 0.00
CA ALA A 30 30.10 -10.90 -0.55
C ALA A 30 31.47 -11.17 0.09
N LYS A 31 32.19 -10.13 0.54
CA LYS A 31 33.45 -10.27 1.29
C LYS A 31 33.26 -11.00 2.62
N ASN A 32 32.08 -10.83 3.24
CA ASN A 32 31.79 -11.31 4.59
C ASN A 32 30.85 -12.53 4.62
N ASN A 33 30.19 -12.89 3.51
CA ASN A 33 29.25 -14.01 3.44
C ASN A 33 29.37 -14.85 2.15
N LYS A 34 30.06 -16.01 2.24
CA LYS A 34 30.28 -16.94 1.12
C LYS A 34 29.01 -17.54 0.53
N LYS A 35 27.91 -17.62 1.30
CA LYS A 35 26.63 -18.16 0.82
C LYS A 35 25.90 -17.11 -0.02
N LEU A 36 25.96 -15.86 0.43
CA LEU A 36 25.42 -14.69 -0.27
C LEU A 36 26.17 -14.43 -1.60
N ALA A 37 27.50 -14.56 -1.59
CA ALA A 37 28.33 -14.41 -2.79
C ALA A 37 27.89 -15.34 -3.93
N LYS A 38 27.56 -16.62 -3.64
CA LYS A 38 27.05 -17.56 -4.66
C LYS A 38 25.67 -17.18 -5.19
N THR A 39 24.80 -16.61 -4.35
CA THR A 39 23.48 -16.12 -4.77
C THR A 39 23.62 -14.88 -5.65
N ILE A 40 24.55 -13.98 -5.30
CA ILE A 40 24.89 -12.80 -6.10
C ILE A 40 25.50 -13.23 -7.44
N ASP A 41 26.53 -14.09 -7.47
CA ASP A 41 27.19 -14.57 -8.69
C ASP A 41 26.23 -15.22 -9.70
N ASN A 42 25.15 -15.86 -9.23
CA ASN A 42 24.11 -16.44 -10.09
C ASN A 42 23.19 -15.38 -10.75
N ILE A 43 23.10 -14.19 -10.15
CA ILE A 43 22.33 -13.03 -10.62
C ILE A 43 23.25 -12.07 -11.42
N ASP A 44 24.55 -12.04 -11.12
CA ASP A 44 25.57 -11.05 -11.51
C ASP A 44 26.12 -11.20 -12.94
N GLY A 45 25.34 -11.78 -13.86
CA GLY A 45 25.73 -11.88 -15.27
C GLY A 45 25.83 -10.52 -15.99
N GLN A 46 25.13 -9.50 -15.47
CA GLN A 46 25.22 -8.06 -15.78
C GLN A 46 24.08 -7.34 -15.03
N ILE A 47 24.27 -6.92 -13.77
CA ILE A 47 23.22 -6.22 -12.98
C ILE A 47 22.70 -4.97 -13.71
N LYS A 48 23.54 -4.34 -14.56
CA LYS A 48 23.15 -3.22 -15.44
C LYS A 48 22.06 -3.55 -16.47
N ASN A 49 21.88 -4.83 -16.82
CA ASN A 49 20.86 -5.32 -17.76
C ASN A 49 19.78 -6.17 -17.04
N ALA A 50 19.79 -6.21 -15.71
CA ALA A 50 18.83 -6.97 -14.94
C ALA A 50 17.41 -6.37 -15.06
N SER A 51 16.43 -7.25 -15.15
CA SER A 51 15.01 -6.92 -15.09
C SER A 51 14.61 -6.39 -13.70
N GLY A 52 13.48 -5.69 -13.61
CA GLY A 52 12.99 -5.15 -12.33
C GLY A 52 12.75 -6.23 -11.26
N SER A 53 12.34 -7.44 -11.68
CA SER A 53 12.16 -8.58 -10.78
C SER A 53 13.49 -9.11 -10.24
N GLU A 54 14.54 -9.21 -11.08
CA GLU A 54 15.89 -9.60 -10.65
C GLU A 54 16.48 -8.58 -9.67
N ILE A 55 16.31 -7.28 -9.94
CA ILE A 55 16.74 -6.21 -9.01
C ILE A 55 16.00 -6.31 -7.68
N THR A 56 14.70 -6.60 -7.71
CA THR A 56 13.88 -6.75 -6.49
C THR A 56 14.33 -7.96 -5.66
N GLN A 57 14.63 -9.09 -6.31
CA GLN A 57 15.18 -10.27 -5.64
C GLN A 57 16.56 -10.00 -5.05
N LEU A 58 17.41 -9.25 -5.75
CA LEU A 58 18.71 -8.85 -5.25
C LEU A 58 18.58 -7.97 -4.01
N PHE A 59 17.74 -6.91 -4.08
CA PHE A 59 17.44 -6.05 -2.94
C PHE A 59 16.98 -6.86 -1.72
N ASN A 60 16.02 -7.78 -1.90
CA ASN A 60 15.54 -8.62 -0.81
C ASN A 60 16.65 -9.51 -0.21
N THR A 61 17.59 -9.97 -1.03
CA THR A 61 18.74 -10.79 -0.58
C THR A 61 19.73 -9.98 0.24
N VAL A 62 19.94 -8.70 -0.08
CA VAL A 62 20.88 -7.81 0.64
C VAL A 62 20.20 -6.86 1.62
N ARG A 63 18.90 -7.00 1.85
CA ARG A 63 18.07 -6.06 2.62
C ARG A 63 18.64 -5.71 3.99
N ASP A 64 19.11 -6.71 4.74
CA ASP A 64 19.66 -6.48 6.08
C ASP A 64 20.97 -5.65 6.04
N PHE A 65 21.82 -5.90 5.05
CA PHE A 65 23.02 -5.08 4.83
C PHE A 65 22.67 -3.67 4.35
N PHE A 66 21.66 -3.56 3.49
CA PHE A 66 21.12 -2.28 3.04
C PHE A 66 20.60 -1.46 4.23
N LYS A 67 19.83 -2.09 5.13
CA LYS A 67 19.32 -1.47 6.36
C LYS A 67 20.45 -0.91 7.23
N ILE A 68 21.48 -1.70 7.52
CA ILE A 68 22.63 -1.25 8.33
C ILE A 68 23.32 -0.05 7.68
N SER A 69 23.60 -0.14 6.37
CA SER A 69 24.29 0.94 5.65
C SER A 69 23.45 2.22 5.55
N VAL A 70 22.13 2.08 5.38
CA VAL A 70 21.20 3.23 5.38
C VAL A 70 21.14 3.85 6.77
N GLN A 71 21.05 3.03 7.82
CA GLN A 71 21.02 3.50 9.19
C GLN A 71 22.26 4.33 9.48
N GLU A 72 23.46 3.85 9.17
CA GLU A 72 24.71 4.62 9.29
C GLU A 72 24.68 5.94 8.50
N GLN A 73 24.17 5.93 7.25
CA GLN A 73 24.12 7.11 6.40
C GLN A 73 23.09 8.16 6.89
N ILE A 74 21.91 7.74 7.34
CA ILE A 74 20.89 8.62 7.92
C ILE A 74 21.38 9.20 9.26
N LEU A 75 22.09 8.41 10.06
CA LEU A 75 22.65 8.88 11.33
C LEU A 75 23.74 9.93 11.13
N MET A 76 24.55 9.79 10.08
CA MET A 76 25.58 10.76 9.70
C MET A 76 25.01 11.96 8.93
N SER A 77 23.70 11.99 8.70
CA SER A 77 23.01 13.03 7.96
C SER A 77 22.47 14.13 8.88
N SER A 78 21.99 15.23 8.30
CA SER A 78 21.42 16.36 9.04
C SER A 78 20.06 16.03 9.66
N ALA A 79 19.66 16.75 10.72
CA ALA A 79 18.31 16.63 11.30
C ALA A 79 17.18 16.90 10.28
N GLN A 80 17.45 17.68 9.22
CA GLN A 80 16.54 17.84 8.08
C GLN A 80 16.25 16.54 7.35
N LEU A 81 17.26 15.68 7.14
CA LEU A 81 17.06 14.39 6.49
C LEU A 81 16.19 13.47 7.36
N ASN A 82 16.35 13.48 8.68
CA ASN A 82 15.47 12.73 9.59
C ASN A 82 14.01 13.18 9.51
N LEU A 83 13.76 14.50 9.49
CA LEU A 83 12.41 15.05 9.33
C LEU A 83 11.79 14.60 8.01
N LEU A 84 12.58 14.67 6.93
CA LEU A 84 12.12 14.25 5.61
C LEU A 84 11.84 12.75 5.55
N VAL A 85 12.70 11.91 6.11
CA VAL A 85 12.46 10.45 6.16
C VAL A 85 11.18 10.11 6.93
N ASN A 86 10.85 10.85 8.01
CA ASN A 86 9.58 10.68 8.73
C ASN A 86 8.37 11.01 7.84
N ILE A 87 8.41 12.12 7.10
CA ILE A 87 7.32 12.49 6.17
C ILE A 87 7.18 11.42 5.08
N LEU A 88 8.31 11.04 4.47
CA LEU A 88 8.35 10.12 3.35
C LEU A 88 7.94 8.68 3.71
N SER A 89 8.02 8.28 4.98
CA SER A 89 7.61 6.95 5.45
C SER A 89 6.12 6.82 5.80
N ARG A 90 5.34 7.91 5.72
CA ARG A 90 3.88 7.91 5.97
C ARG A 90 3.10 7.30 4.81
N ASP A 91 1.94 6.72 5.12
CA ASP A 91 1.18 5.83 4.23
C ASP A 91 0.85 6.39 2.84
N GLY A 92 0.60 7.70 2.69
CA GLY A 92 0.24 8.29 1.39
C GLY A 92 1.38 8.97 0.62
N ASN A 93 2.59 9.02 1.18
CA ASN A 93 3.69 9.82 0.63
C ASN A 93 4.62 9.04 -0.30
N GLY A 94 4.34 7.75 -0.53
CA GLY A 94 5.14 6.88 -1.41
C GLY A 94 5.15 7.29 -2.89
N VAL A 95 4.16 8.08 -3.34
CA VAL A 95 4.09 8.67 -4.68
C VAL A 95 3.53 10.09 -4.61
N ALA A 96 4.40 11.09 -4.57
CA ALA A 96 4.02 12.49 -4.37
C ALA A 96 4.83 13.46 -5.24
N ARG A 97 4.25 14.62 -5.58
CA ARG A 97 5.02 15.69 -6.24
C ARG A 97 6.01 16.32 -5.27
N ILE A 98 7.14 16.78 -5.79
CA ILE A 98 8.16 17.48 -5.00
C ILE A 98 7.56 18.69 -4.27
N SER A 99 6.72 19.47 -4.95
CA SER A 99 6.04 20.62 -4.35
C SER A 99 5.09 20.26 -3.20
N TRP A 100 4.52 19.05 -3.24
CA TRP A 100 3.67 18.57 -2.16
C TRP A 100 4.49 18.15 -0.95
N ILE A 101 5.59 17.43 -1.17
CA ILE A 101 6.55 17.09 -0.10
C ILE A 101 7.09 18.37 0.55
N GLU A 102 7.37 19.42 -0.22
CA GLU A 102 7.75 20.73 0.32
C GLU A 102 6.67 21.34 1.21
N SER A 103 5.40 21.22 0.82
CA SER A 103 4.26 21.70 1.61
C SER A 103 4.09 20.91 2.91
N LEU A 104 4.23 19.57 2.85
CA LEU A 104 4.21 18.71 4.03
C LEU A 104 5.37 19.02 4.97
N TYR A 105 6.57 19.25 4.41
CA TYR A 105 7.75 19.64 5.16
C TYR A 105 7.54 20.97 5.89
N GLU A 106 7.01 21.99 5.23
CA GLU A 106 6.72 23.28 5.85
C GLU A 106 5.71 23.14 7.00
N LYS A 107 4.65 22.35 6.80
CA LYS A 107 3.65 22.05 7.84
C LYS A 107 4.29 21.36 9.05
N GLU A 108 5.02 20.28 8.82
CA GLU A 108 5.67 19.51 9.88
C GLU A 108 6.70 20.35 10.64
N TRP A 109 7.50 21.15 9.92
CA TRP A 109 8.46 22.06 10.51
C TRP A 109 7.78 23.11 11.40
N ALA A 110 6.63 23.65 10.98
CA ALA A 110 5.88 24.62 11.77
C ALA A 110 5.31 24.01 13.06
N GLU A 111 4.79 22.78 12.98
CA GLU A 111 4.30 22.03 14.14
C GLU A 111 5.42 21.70 15.12
N LEU A 112 6.55 21.19 14.61
CA LEU A 112 7.76 20.91 15.39
C LEU A 112 8.32 22.19 16.06
N SER A 113 8.35 23.30 15.32
CA SER A 113 8.78 24.61 15.82
C SER A 113 7.87 25.16 16.91
N LYS A 114 6.57 24.85 16.84
CA LYS A 114 5.61 25.21 17.89
C LYS A 114 5.82 24.33 19.13
N LEU A 115 5.89 23.02 18.95
CA LEU A 115 6.07 22.06 20.05
C LEU A 115 7.41 22.31 20.78
N SER A 116 8.50 22.53 20.04
CA SER A 116 9.81 22.83 20.64
C SER A 116 9.78 24.09 21.53
N LYS A 117 9.05 25.14 21.14
CA LYS A 117 8.86 26.34 21.99
C LYS A 117 8.08 26.01 23.26
N GLU A 118 7.00 25.25 23.15
CA GLU A 118 6.20 24.79 24.31
C GLU A 118 7.06 23.94 25.27
N LEU A 119 7.84 23.00 24.74
CA LEU A 119 8.72 22.14 25.54
C LEU A 119 9.88 22.92 26.17
N LYS A 120 10.40 23.96 25.50
CA LYS A 120 11.42 24.86 26.05
C LYS A 120 10.91 25.56 27.31
N GLU A 121 9.66 25.99 27.33
CA GLU A 121 9.04 26.57 28.53
C GLU A 121 8.95 25.52 29.65
N CYS A 122 8.53 24.29 29.34
CA CYS A 122 8.48 23.18 30.31
C CYS A 122 9.85 22.85 30.93
N ILE A 123 10.91 22.84 30.12
CA ILE A 123 12.30 22.56 30.55
C ILE A 123 12.81 23.66 31.51
N GLN A 124 12.36 24.90 31.33
CA GLN A 124 12.77 26.06 32.12
C GLN A 124 11.95 26.27 33.40
N GLN A 125 10.72 25.75 33.47
CA GLN A 125 9.83 25.90 34.62
C GLN A 125 10.11 24.90 35.76
N ASN A 126 10.23 25.41 36.99
CA ASN A 126 10.16 24.59 38.22
C ASN A 126 8.69 24.42 38.62
N SER A 127 8.06 23.32 38.24
CA SER A 127 6.61 23.06 38.44
C SER A 127 6.30 22.17 39.65
N ALA A 128 5.02 22.02 40.02
CA ALA A 128 4.57 21.16 41.13
C ALA A 128 4.86 19.64 40.92
N GLU A 129 4.91 18.86 42.00
CA GLU A 129 5.47 17.49 42.09
C GLU A 129 5.10 16.49 40.97
N GLY A 130 3.88 16.50 40.43
CA GLY A 130 3.48 15.58 39.34
C GLY A 130 3.83 16.03 37.92
N ILE A 131 3.94 17.35 37.69
CA ILE A 131 4.48 17.94 36.43
C ILE A 131 6.02 17.90 36.47
N LEU A 132 6.58 17.73 37.66
CA LEU A 132 8.02 17.66 37.90
C LEU A 132 8.67 16.46 37.19
N GLU A 133 8.02 15.29 37.10
CA GLU A 133 8.65 14.10 36.51
C GLU A 133 8.83 14.20 34.99
N ARG A 134 7.78 14.56 34.23
CA ARG A 134 7.90 14.77 32.77
C ARG A 134 8.81 15.94 32.43
N ASN A 135 8.70 17.08 33.11
CA ASN A 135 9.60 18.21 32.87
C ASN A 135 11.07 17.85 33.20
N ARG A 136 11.29 17.04 34.25
CA ARG A 136 12.61 16.52 34.58
C ARG A 136 13.13 15.57 33.50
N ALA A 137 12.30 14.66 32.98
CA ALA A 137 12.65 13.78 31.87
C ALA A 137 13.09 14.58 30.64
N LEU A 138 12.27 15.55 30.19
CA LEU A 138 12.60 16.46 29.09
C LEU A 138 13.90 17.22 29.33
N LYS A 139 14.11 17.71 30.56
CA LYS A 139 15.33 18.43 30.94
C LYS A 139 16.58 17.54 30.93
N ILE A 140 16.47 16.30 31.40
CA ILE A 140 17.57 15.33 31.35
C ILE A 140 17.92 15.04 29.90
N TYR A 141 16.92 14.69 29.08
CA TYR A 141 17.14 14.37 27.67
C TYR A 141 17.74 15.55 26.90
N HIS A 142 17.21 16.77 27.07
CA HIS A 142 17.77 17.98 26.46
C HIS A 142 19.24 18.21 26.87
N ALA A 143 19.59 18.00 28.14
CA ALA A 143 20.97 18.16 28.59
C ALA A 143 21.91 17.11 27.95
N CYS A 144 21.47 15.85 27.86
CA CYS A 144 22.23 14.79 27.20
C CYS A 144 22.38 15.02 25.70
N MET A 145 21.30 15.43 25.01
CA MET A 145 21.33 15.75 23.59
C MET A 145 22.29 16.92 23.30
N LYS A 146 22.24 17.96 24.12
CA LYS A 146 23.16 19.10 24.00
C LYS A 146 24.61 18.66 24.20
N GLU A 147 24.89 17.88 25.23
CA GLU A 147 26.25 17.41 25.49
C GLU A 147 26.77 16.55 24.33
N ALA A 148 25.95 15.63 23.81
CA ALA A 148 26.29 14.79 22.67
C ALA A 148 26.63 15.63 21.43
N TYR A 149 25.74 16.56 21.04
CA TYR A 149 25.93 17.35 19.82
C TYR A 149 27.18 18.26 19.85
N PHE A 150 27.46 18.87 21.01
CA PHE A 150 28.61 19.76 21.19
C PHE A 150 29.89 19.05 21.64
N ASN A 151 29.87 17.73 21.81
CA ASN A 151 31.01 16.98 22.33
C ASN A 151 32.25 17.10 21.41
N ASP A 152 32.03 17.06 20.10
CA ASP A 152 33.08 17.13 19.09
C ASP A 152 33.78 18.50 19.02
N GLU A 153 33.15 19.59 19.48
CA GLU A 153 33.80 20.92 19.55
C GLU A 153 35.03 20.92 20.45
N LYS A 154 35.03 20.11 21.51
CA LYS A 154 36.17 19.97 22.44
C LYS A 154 37.42 19.47 21.73
N ASN A 155 37.24 18.76 20.61
CA ASN A 155 38.29 18.21 19.77
C ASN A 155 38.50 19.00 18.47
N ASN A 156 37.93 20.21 18.36
CA ASN A 156 38.00 21.07 17.17
C ASN A 156 37.47 20.39 15.90
N ARG A 157 36.32 19.70 16.02
CA ARG A 157 35.57 19.06 14.93
C ARG A 157 34.18 19.66 14.81
N ASP A 158 33.55 19.48 13.66
CA ASP A 158 32.16 19.91 13.44
C ASP A 158 31.21 19.20 14.42
N THR A 159 30.22 19.94 14.92
CA THR A 159 29.19 19.43 15.84
C THR A 159 28.30 18.41 15.15
N LYS A 160 28.08 17.29 15.81
CA LYS A 160 27.15 16.23 15.38
C LYS A 160 26.91 15.28 16.54
N VAL A 161 25.83 14.50 16.43
CA VAL A 161 25.64 13.32 17.28
C VAL A 161 26.26 12.12 16.57
N THR A 162 27.18 11.43 17.23
CA THR A 162 27.78 10.19 16.73
C THR A 162 26.85 8.98 16.89
N ASP A 163 27.19 7.85 16.26
CA ASP A 163 26.41 6.61 16.36
C ASP A 163 26.30 6.10 17.81
N ASP A 164 27.44 6.02 18.50
CA ASP A 164 27.49 5.64 19.91
C ASP A 164 26.61 6.56 20.77
N GLU A 165 26.68 7.88 20.57
CA GLU A 165 25.86 8.85 21.29
C GLU A 165 24.38 8.73 20.95
N ARG A 166 24.02 8.52 19.67
CA ARG A 166 22.63 8.31 19.26
C ARG A 166 22.05 7.04 19.88
N SER A 167 22.81 5.95 19.90
CA SER A 167 22.37 4.70 20.53
C SER A 167 22.03 4.90 22.01
N ILE A 168 22.85 5.67 22.73
CA ILE A 168 22.62 6.04 24.13
C ILE A 168 21.39 6.95 24.27
N LEU A 169 21.25 7.96 23.41
CA LEU A 169 20.09 8.86 23.43
C LEU A 169 18.78 8.12 23.19
N ASN A 170 18.76 7.14 22.28
CA ASN A 170 17.58 6.32 22.00
C ASN A 170 17.20 5.43 23.20
N VAL A 171 18.19 4.85 23.89
CA VAL A 171 17.92 4.11 25.14
C VAL A 171 17.42 5.08 26.22
N LEU A 172 18.02 6.27 26.31
CA LEU A 172 17.64 7.28 27.30
C LEU A 172 16.21 7.78 27.08
N SER A 173 15.78 8.07 25.86
CA SER A 173 14.40 8.51 25.57
C SER A 173 13.38 7.46 26.00
N ASN A 174 13.69 6.18 25.75
CA ASN A 174 12.82 5.07 26.13
C ASN A 174 12.69 4.94 27.65
N GLU A 175 13.80 4.97 28.39
CA GLU A 175 13.80 4.90 29.85
C GLU A 175 13.15 6.12 30.51
N LEU A 176 13.19 7.27 29.83
CA LEU A 176 12.52 8.50 30.27
C LEU A 176 11.06 8.58 29.82
N ASN A 177 10.56 7.59 29.08
CA ASN A 177 9.22 7.52 28.51
C ASN A 177 8.85 8.79 27.72
N LEU A 178 9.79 9.28 26.91
CA LEU A 178 9.57 10.40 26.01
C LEU A 178 9.03 9.91 24.67
N THR A 179 8.07 10.66 24.12
CA THR A 179 7.49 10.33 22.81
C THR A 179 8.39 10.80 21.67
N THR A 180 8.19 10.25 20.47
CA THR A 180 9.06 10.53 19.31
C THR A 180 9.00 12.00 18.89
N ASP A 181 7.80 12.60 18.94
CA ASP A 181 7.59 14.03 18.67
C ASP A 181 8.28 14.92 19.72
N GLU A 182 8.28 14.52 20.99
CA GLU A 182 8.99 15.23 22.06
C GLU A 182 10.50 15.20 21.86
N CYS A 183 11.05 14.03 21.52
CA CYS A 183 12.48 13.88 21.23
C CYS A 183 12.87 14.76 20.04
N ALA A 184 12.13 14.67 18.93
CA ALA A 184 12.37 15.50 17.75
C ALA A 184 12.29 17.00 18.06
N ALA A 185 11.30 17.42 18.86
CA ALA A 185 11.13 18.82 19.24
C ALA A 185 12.25 19.32 20.17
N VAL A 186 12.75 18.48 21.08
CA VAL A 186 13.89 18.79 21.93
C VAL A 186 15.19 18.83 21.12
N GLU A 187 15.39 17.89 20.20
CA GLU A 187 16.52 17.89 19.27
C GLU A 187 16.54 19.16 18.42
N HIS A 188 15.38 19.61 17.94
CA HIS A 188 15.24 20.87 17.19
C HIS A 188 15.65 22.13 18.00
N LEU A 189 15.66 22.06 19.34
CA LEU A 189 16.20 23.14 20.19
C LEU A 189 17.73 23.19 20.20
N VAL A 190 18.40 22.09 19.86
CA VAL A 190 19.85 21.92 19.89
C VAL A 190 20.43 22.02 18.48
N ASP A 191 19.92 21.20 17.55
CA ASP A 191 20.27 21.17 16.13
C ASP A 191 19.07 21.66 15.31
N ILE A 192 19.06 22.97 14.99
CA ILE A 192 17.90 23.61 14.35
C ILE A 192 17.74 23.06 12.93
N ILE A 193 16.58 22.46 12.69
CA ILE A 193 16.21 21.97 11.36
C ILE A 193 15.94 23.18 10.45
N PRO A 194 16.63 23.31 9.30
CA PRO A 194 16.39 24.39 8.35
C PRO A 194 14.97 24.31 7.74
N GLN A 195 14.33 25.46 7.54
CA GLN A 195 12.99 25.52 6.95
C GLN A 195 12.97 25.20 5.44
N ASN A 196 14.10 25.37 4.75
CA ASN A 196 14.24 25.22 3.29
C ASN A 196 15.30 24.16 2.94
N GLY A 197 15.42 23.82 1.65
CA GLY A 197 16.45 22.88 1.15
C GLY A 197 15.93 21.45 0.93
N VAL A 198 14.61 21.27 0.85
CA VAL A 198 13.96 19.96 0.66
C VAL A 198 14.48 19.24 -0.58
N LEU A 199 14.68 19.94 -1.70
CA LEU A 199 15.18 19.32 -2.92
C LEU A 199 16.60 18.75 -2.77
N ASP A 200 17.49 19.44 -2.06
CA ASP A 200 18.86 18.96 -1.82
C ASP A 200 18.86 17.76 -0.87
N ALA A 201 17.98 17.77 0.14
CA ALA A 201 17.75 16.63 1.01
C ALA A 201 17.20 15.42 0.23
N LEU A 202 16.22 15.62 -0.66
CA LEU A 202 15.69 14.57 -1.55
C LEU A 202 16.79 13.98 -2.46
N ASN A 203 17.66 14.83 -3.01
CA ASN A 203 18.79 14.36 -3.81
C ASN A 203 19.76 13.51 -2.97
N SER A 204 20.03 13.90 -1.73
CA SER A 204 20.85 13.11 -0.80
C SER A 204 20.22 11.73 -0.54
N LEU A 205 18.91 11.67 -0.24
CA LEU A 205 18.20 10.39 -0.04
C LEU A 205 18.20 9.51 -1.31
N ARG A 206 18.05 10.12 -2.48
CA ARG A 206 18.16 9.40 -3.77
C ARG A 206 19.56 8.80 -3.92
N ASP A 207 20.61 9.52 -3.56
CA ASP A 207 21.98 9.06 -3.73
C ASP A 207 22.36 7.96 -2.70
N ILE A 208 21.63 7.88 -1.57
CA ILE A 208 21.66 6.73 -0.64
C ILE A 208 20.92 5.51 -1.25
N GLY A 209 19.98 5.74 -2.16
CA GLY A 209 19.15 4.70 -2.79
C GLY A 209 17.79 4.51 -2.10
N LEU A 210 17.30 5.50 -1.35
CA LEU A 210 16.04 5.41 -0.60
C LEU A 210 14.81 5.85 -1.39
N LEU A 211 15.00 6.55 -2.50
CA LEU A 211 13.91 7.05 -3.33
C LEU A 211 14.37 7.24 -4.77
N PHE A 212 13.40 7.45 -5.65
CA PHE A 212 13.62 7.76 -7.06
C PHE A 212 12.98 9.11 -7.38
N ILE A 213 13.61 9.90 -8.25
CA ILE A 213 13.09 11.22 -8.66
C ILE A 213 12.80 11.23 -10.15
N SER A 214 11.52 11.36 -10.51
CA SER A 214 11.11 11.62 -11.89
C SER A 214 11.17 13.11 -12.20
N LYS A 215 12.26 13.55 -12.83
CA LYS A 215 12.38 14.95 -13.29
C LYS A 215 11.31 15.34 -14.31
N LYS A 216 10.79 14.38 -15.10
CA LYS A 216 9.74 14.65 -16.09
C LYS A 216 8.40 14.94 -15.42
N ARG A 217 8.06 14.19 -14.36
CA ARG A 217 6.79 14.33 -13.63
C ARG A 217 6.88 15.27 -12.42
N GLN A 218 8.10 15.63 -12.01
CA GLN A 218 8.37 16.32 -10.74
C GLN A 218 7.83 15.54 -9.54
N GLU A 219 7.98 14.21 -9.60
CA GLU A 219 7.47 13.27 -8.60
C GLU A 219 8.62 12.50 -7.93
N VAL A 220 8.39 12.17 -6.67
CA VAL A 220 9.22 11.28 -5.86
C VAL A 220 8.49 9.96 -5.70
N PHE A 221 9.22 8.86 -5.88
CA PHE A 221 8.73 7.51 -5.69
C PHE A 221 9.53 6.83 -4.60
N ILE A 222 8.84 6.28 -3.61
CA ILE A 222 9.42 5.50 -2.53
C ILE A 222 8.72 4.14 -2.56
N PRO A 223 9.46 3.07 -2.89
CA PRO A 223 8.92 1.73 -2.85
C PRO A 223 8.45 1.32 -1.47
N ASP A 224 7.38 0.51 -1.40
CA ASP A 224 6.83 0.01 -0.12
C ASP A 224 7.87 -0.77 0.70
N GLU A 225 8.76 -1.48 0.01
CA GLU A 225 9.87 -2.19 0.63
C GLU A 225 10.86 -1.24 1.33
N ILE A 226 11.07 -0.05 0.76
CA ILE A 226 11.90 0.99 1.36
C ILE A 226 11.14 1.69 2.49
N VAL A 227 9.85 2.00 2.33
CA VAL A 227 9.00 2.56 3.40
C VAL A 227 9.06 1.66 4.64
N THR A 228 8.93 0.34 4.45
CA THR A 228 9.02 -0.65 5.53
C THR A 228 10.39 -0.60 6.22
N LEU A 229 11.47 -0.52 5.43
CA LEU A 229 12.83 -0.41 5.96
C LEU A 229 13.05 0.91 6.74
N LEU A 230 12.51 2.03 6.26
CA LEU A 230 12.58 3.32 6.94
C LEU A 230 11.82 3.30 8.28
N ASN A 231 10.63 2.71 8.31
CA ASN A 231 9.86 2.53 9.53
C ASN A 231 10.64 1.69 10.56
N GLU A 232 11.26 0.59 10.14
CA GLU A 232 12.11 -0.21 11.03
C GLU A 232 13.31 0.57 11.58
N ILE A 233 13.95 1.42 10.78
CA ILE A 233 15.07 2.27 11.22
C ILE A 233 14.61 3.32 12.23
N GLN A 234 13.41 3.85 12.05
CA GLN A 234 12.80 4.83 12.96
C GLN A 234 12.21 4.21 14.23
N GLY A 235 12.28 2.88 14.40
CA GLY A 235 11.65 2.19 15.52
C GLY A 235 10.12 2.19 15.45
N LYS A 236 9.54 2.51 14.29
CA LYS A 236 8.11 2.34 14.01
C LYS A 236 7.87 0.87 13.69
N ASP A 237 7.29 0.15 14.63
CA ASP A 237 6.94 -1.27 14.51
C ASP A 237 5.66 -1.51 13.71
N LEU A 238 4.90 -0.45 13.41
CA LEU A 238 3.68 -0.52 12.64
C LEU A 238 3.39 0.82 11.93
N ALA A 239 2.87 0.77 10.70
CA ALA A 239 2.46 1.97 9.97
C ALA A 239 1.20 2.62 10.58
N ASP A 240 1.05 3.94 10.39
CA ASP A 240 0.04 4.76 11.06
C ASP A 240 -1.39 4.29 10.77
N LYS A 241 -1.69 3.86 9.54
CA LYS A 241 -2.98 3.27 9.16
C LYS A 241 -3.35 2.04 9.99
N TYR A 242 -2.38 1.21 10.37
CA TYR A 242 -2.60 0.02 11.18
C TYR A 242 -2.71 0.36 12.67
N VAL A 243 -1.91 1.32 13.15
CA VAL A 243 -2.05 1.88 14.50
C VAL A 243 -3.46 2.45 14.66
N LEU A 244 -3.97 3.16 13.65
CA LEU A 244 -5.35 3.67 13.63
C LEU A 244 -6.37 2.55 13.82
N ARG A 245 -6.18 1.36 13.23
CA ARG A 245 -7.09 0.22 13.41
C ARG A 245 -7.13 -0.25 14.86
N ILE A 246 -5.97 -0.36 15.50
CA ILE A 246 -5.86 -0.66 16.93
C ILE A 246 -6.63 0.39 17.72
N LEU A 247 -6.31 1.68 17.53
CA LEU A 247 -6.90 2.79 18.28
C LEU A 247 -8.42 2.92 18.08
N ARG A 248 -8.94 2.66 16.88
CA ARG A 248 -10.39 2.63 16.59
C ARG A 248 -11.11 1.50 17.34
N THR A 249 -10.39 0.44 17.66
CA THR A 249 -10.89 -0.74 18.40
C THR A 249 -10.81 -0.56 19.91
N LEU A 250 -9.92 0.30 20.41
CA LEU A 250 -9.79 0.60 21.84
C LEU A 250 -11.01 1.34 22.40
N THR A 251 -11.30 1.13 23.67
CA THR A 251 -12.30 1.92 24.41
C THR A 251 -11.81 3.35 24.67
N ASP A 252 -12.71 4.27 25.00
CA ASP A 252 -12.30 5.64 25.35
C ASP A 252 -11.42 5.71 26.62
N ALA A 253 -11.62 4.76 27.54
CA ALA A 253 -10.78 4.60 28.73
C ALA A 253 -9.34 4.21 28.35
N GLU A 254 -9.18 3.24 27.46
CA GLU A 254 -7.87 2.79 26.95
C GLU A 254 -7.13 3.89 26.21
N LEU A 255 -7.82 4.67 25.36
CA LEU A 255 -7.22 5.85 24.72
C LEU A 255 -6.79 6.91 25.75
N SER A 256 -7.57 7.07 26.81
CA SER A 256 -7.23 8.01 27.89
C SER A 256 -6.03 7.52 28.71
N ASN A 257 -5.91 6.21 28.93
CA ASN A 257 -4.75 5.59 29.56
C ASN A 257 -3.50 5.85 28.73
N ALA A 258 -3.58 5.65 27.41
CA ALA A 258 -2.45 5.88 26.51
C ALA A 258 -1.95 7.32 26.57
N LEU A 259 -2.85 8.30 26.54
CA LEU A 259 -2.48 9.71 26.70
C LEU A 259 -1.93 10.03 28.10
N LYS A 260 -2.51 9.44 29.14
CA LYS A 260 -2.08 9.65 30.53
C LYS A 260 -0.67 9.12 30.77
N ALA A 261 -0.30 7.99 30.17
CA ALA A 261 1.03 7.40 30.26
C ALA A 261 2.13 8.38 29.81
N HIS A 262 1.80 9.26 28.85
CA HIS A 262 2.70 10.26 28.29
C HIS A 262 2.42 11.70 28.77
N GLY A 263 1.70 11.84 29.89
CA GLY A 263 1.41 13.14 30.51
C GLY A 263 0.56 14.09 29.63
N ARG A 264 -0.18 13.56 28.67
CA ARG A 264 -1.04 14.34 27.75
C ARG A 264 -2.40 14.60 28.38
N LYS A 265 -3.06 15.67 27.92
CA LYS A 265 -4.38 16.08 28.43
C LYS A 265 -5.45 15.06 28.03
N ILE A 266 -6.23 14.59 29.00
CA ILE A 266 -7.31 13.60 28.78
C ILE A 266 -8.72 14.19 28.92
N ARG A 267 -8.90 15.25 29.70
CA ARG A 267 -10.23 15.83 29.99
C ARG A 267 -10.63 16.84 28.93
N GLY A 268 -11.85 16.72 28.41
CA GLY A 268 -12.40 17.62 27.39
C GLY A 268 -11.78 17.44 26.01
N VAL A 269 -11.16 16.28 25.75
CA VAL A 269 -10.56 15.91 24.47
C VAL A 269 -11.47 14.89 23.80
N SER A 270 -11.85 15.13 22.55
CA SER A 270 -12.73 14.21 21.81
C SER A 270 -12.01 12.90 21.51
N ARG A 271 -12.75 11.82 21.29
CA ARG A 271 -12.16 10.52 20.91
C ARG A 271 -11.28 10.65 19.67
N THR A 272 -11.71 11.42 18.68
CA THR A 272 -10.96 11.69 17.44
C THR A 272 -9.63 12.37 17.76
N ASP A 273 -9.66 13.43 18.58
CA ASP A 273 -8.44 14.15 18.96
C ASP A 273 -7.49 13.27 19.78
N LYS A 274 -8.02 12.37 20.63
CA LYS A 274 -7.19 11.40 21.36
C LYS A 274 -6.43 10.48 20.41
N ILE A 275 -7.13 9.89 19.44
CA ILE A 275 -6.53 9.01 18.43
C ILE A 275 -5.45 9.76 17.64
N GLN A 276 -5.78 10.96 17.14
CA GLN A 276 -4.83 11.78 16.40
C GLN A 276 -3.60 12.11 17.23
N THR A 277 -3.78 12.53 18.49
CA THR A 277 -2.67 12.84 19.39
C THR A 277 -1.76 11.63 19.61
N ILE A 278 -2.32 10.41 19.78
CA ILE A 278 -1.53 9.19 19.97
C ILE A 278 -0.70 8.86 18.73
N ILE A 279 -1.31 8.94 17.53
CA ILE A 279 -0.60 8.69 16.25
C ILE A 279 0.53 9.71 16.07
N HIS A 280 0.24 11.01 16.22
CA HIS A 280 1.22 12.08 16.06
C HIS A 280 2.35 12.03 17.11
N SER A 281 2.09 11.46 18.29
CA SER A 281 3.14 11.29 19.31
C SER A 281 4.18 10.24 18.90
N GLY A 282 3.89 9.40 17.89
CA GLY A 282 4.81 8.36 17.43
C GLY A 282 5.13 7.33 18.53
N ILE A 283 4.11 6.95 19.31
CA ILE A 283 4.23 5.88 20.31
C ILE A 283 4.24 4.54 19.57
N SER A 284 5.23 3.68 19.84
CA SER A 284 5.29 2.36 19.19
C SER A 284 4.10 1.49 19.58
N ALA A 285 3.61 0.69 18.63
CA ALA A 285 2.45 -0.15 18.85
C ALA A 285 2.73 -1.23 19.90
N ALA A 286 3.95 -1.74 20.00
CA ALA A 286 4.39 -2.66 21.05
C ALA A 286 4.26 -2.02 22.43
N LYS A 287 4.75 -0.79 22.61
CA LYS A 287 4.66 -0.08 23.90
C LYS A 287 3.23 0.26 24.26
N LEU A 288 2.46 0.70 23.27
CA LEU A 288 1.04 0.96 23.40
C LEU A 288 0.30 -0.28 23.93
N LEU A 289 0.54 -1.45 23.33
CA LEU A 289 -0.13 -2.70 23.66
C LEU A 289 0.42 -3.38 24.93
N SER A 290 1.70 -3.17 25.28
CA SER A 290 2.30 -3.78 26.47
C SER A 290 1.86 -3.08 27.75
N ASP A 291 1.81 -1.74 27.73
CA ASP A 291 1.68 -0.92 28.93
C ASP A 291 0.61 0.16 28.80
N ASP A 292 0.67 1.00 27.76
CA ASP A 292 0.01 2.32 27.80
C ASP A 292 -1.53 2.25 27.79
N ILE A 293 -2.12 1.20 27.20
CA ILE A 293 -3.59 1.03 27.19
C ILE A 293 -4.13 0.46 28.51
N HIS A 294 -3.27 -0.14 29.34
CA HIS A 294 -3.68 -0.86 30.55
C HIS A 294 -3.72 0.06 31.76
N ASN A 295 -4.47 -0.32 32.79
CA ASN A 295 -4.43 0.35 34.07
C ASN A 295 -3.18 -0.07 34.85
N VAL A 296 -2.74 0.79 35.77
CA VAL A 296 -1.53 0.53 36.59
C VAL A 296 -1.71 -0.72 37.46
N GLU A 297 -2.93 -0.99 37.92
CA GLU A 297 -3.26 -2.18 38.70
C GLU A 297 -3.43 -3.48 37.88
N ASP A 298 -3.44 -3.43 36.55
CA ASP A 298 -3.73 -4.61 35.72
C ASP A 298 -2.59 -5.62 35.77
N ASN A 299 -2.93 -6.86 36.16
CA ASN A 299 -2.00 -7.97 36.17
C ASN A 299 -1.79 -8.58 34.77
N GLN A 300 -0.72 -9.37 34.63
CA GLN A 300 -0.33 -9.99 33.35
C GLN A 300 -1.43 -10.83 32.69
N ASN A 301 -2.31 -11.48 33.47
CA ASN A 301 -3.41 -12.27 32.90
C ASN A 301 -4.53 -11.37 32.35
N GLN A 302 -4.85 -10.26 33.02
CA GLN A 302 -5.81 -9.27 32.52
C GLN A 302 -5.31 -8.64 31.22
N ARG A 303 -4.04 -8.24 31.17
CA ARG A 303 -3.41 -7.68 29.95
C ARG A 303 -3.48 -8.67 28.79
N LYS A 304 -3.12 -9.94 29.04
CA LYS A 304 -3.21 -11.01 28.03
C LYS A 304 -4.65 -11.21 27.54
N GLU A 305 -5.64 -11.27 28.44
CA GLU A 305 -7.04 -11.45 28.04
C GLU A 305 -7.53 -10.27 27.19
N ARG A 306 -7.12 -9.04 27.53
CA ARG A 306 -7.44 -7.87 26.70
C ARG A 306 -6.84 -7.97 25.29
N LEU A 307 -5.59 -8.41 25.16
CA LEU A 307 -4.99 -8.63 23.83
C LEU A 307 -5.68 -9.74 23.05
N LYS A 308 -6.16 -10.79 23.72
CA LYS A 308 -6.99 -11.83 23.06
C LYS A 308 -8.30 -11.25 22.53
N GLN A 309 -8.97 -10.38 23.30
CA GLN A 309 -10.15 -9.67 22.81
C GLN A 309 -9.81 -8.79 21.62
N LEU A 310 -8.68 -8.08 21.65
CA LEU A 310 -8.23 -7.24 20.54
C LEU A 310 -7.97 -8.05 19.26
N ILE A 311 -7.35 -9.23 19.36
CA ILE A 311 -7.16 -10.17 18.24
C ILE A 311 -8.52 -10.55 17.61
N GLN A 312 -9.53 -10.81 18.44
CA GLN A 312 -10.88 -11.12 17.96
C GLN A 312 -11.58 -9.90 17.33
N ASP A 313 -11.47 -8.73 17.94
CA ASP A 313 -12.09 -7.50 17.45
C ASP A 313 -11.53 -7.06 16.10
N LEU A 314 -10.22 -7.30 15.87
CA LEU A 314 -9.52 -7.07 14.62
C LEU A 314 -9.72 -8.22 13.59
N GLU A 315 -10.46 -9.27 13.96
CA GLU A 315 -10.65 -10.50 13.17
C GLU A 315 -9.34 -11.10 12.63
N ILE A 316 -8.30 -11.09 13.46
CA ILE A 316 -7.02 -11.71 13.13
C ILE A 316 -7.18 -13.23 13.19
N ASP A 317 -7.09 -13.86 12.02
CA ASP A 317 -7.12 -15.31 11.88
C ASP A 317 -5.81 -15.93 12.39
N THR A 318 -5.92 -16.82 13.38
CA THR A 318 -4.77 -17.47 14.01
C THR A 318 -5.16 -18.80 14.66
N GLU A 319 -4.34 -19.82 14.44
CA GLU A 319 -4.49 -21.11 15.13
C GLU A 319 -4.00 -21.06 16.58
N LYS A 320 -3.08 -20.13 16.90
CA LYS A 320 -2.39 -20.06 18.20
C LYS A 320 -2.24 -18.60 18.65
N LEU A 321 -2.82 -18.30 19.80
CA LEU A 321 -2.79 -16.94 20.37
C LEU A 321 -1.45 -16.54 21.01
N GLY A 322 -0.58 -17.50 21.35
CA GLY A 322 0.59 -17.24 22.19
C GLY A 322 0.28 -17.28 23.70
N THR A 323 1.30 -17.67 24.45
CA THR A 323 1.28 -17.94 25.90
C THR A 323 1.73 -16.73 26.74
N THR A 324 2.64 -15.92 26.20
CA THR A 324 3.13 -14.69 26.84
C THR A 324 2.41 -13.45 26.30
N LEU A 325 2.60 -12.31 26.97
CA LEU A 325 2.10 -11.02 26.50
C LEU A 325 2.80 -10.62 25.18
N ASP A 326 4.13 -10.75 25.15
CA ASP A 326 4.94 -10.39 23.98
C ASP A 326 4.63 -11.25 22.75
N GLU A 327 4.33 -12.54 22.92
CA GLU A 327 3.88 -13.40 21.82
C GLU A 327 2.55 -12.92 21.22
N ARG A 328 1.61 -12.45 22.06
CA ARG A 328 0.33 -11.89 21.58
C ARG A 328 0.52 -10.55 20.87
N ILE A 329 1.38 -9.69 21.40
CA ILE A 329 1.74 -8.41 20.76
C ILE A 329 2.38 -8.69 19.40
N GLY A 330 3.39 -9.57 19.35
CA GLY A 330 4.07 -9.95 18.12
C GLY A 330 3.11 -10.54 17.07
N LEU A 331 2.13 -11.34 17.50
CA LEU A 331 1.07 -11.83 16.61
C LEU A 331 0.24 -10.67 16.01
N ILE A 332 -0.19 -9.71 16.81
CA ILE A 332 -0.97 -8.55 16.32
C ILE A 332 -0.13 -7.74 15.32
N LEU A 333 1.11 -7.42 15.67
CA LEU A 333 1.99 -6.60 14.84
C LEU A 333 2.32 -7.29 13.50
N SER A 334 2.70 -8.57 13.54
CA SER A 334 3.00 -9.33 12.32
C SER A 334 1.77 -9.55 11.43
N SER A 335 0.59 -9.77 12.02
CA SER A 335 -0.65 -9.93 11.26
C SER A 335 -1.05 -8.64 10.55
N LEU A 336 -0.97 -7.49 11.23
CA LEU A 336 -1.32 -6.20 10.64
C LEU A 336 -0.31 -5.74 9.58
N SER A 337 0.99 -5.82 9.87
CA SER A 337 2.05 -5.43 8.91
C SER A 337 2.05 -6.28 7.64
N GLY A 338 1.65 -7.55 7.74
CA GLY A 338 1.51 -8.46 6.59
C GLY A 338 0.15 -8.44 5.89
N ALA A 339 -0.81 -7.59 6.31
CA ALA A 339 -2.20 -7.71 5.87
C ALA A 339 -2.47 -7.22 4.43
N THR A 340 -1.64 -6.30 3.91
CA THR A 340 -1.92 -5.55 2.67
C THR A 340 -2.31 -6.44 1.48
N GLU A 341 -1.52 -7.48 1.19
CA GLU A 341 -1.75 -8.34 0.01
C GLU A 341 -3.07 -9.13 0.16
N LYS A 342 -3.25 -9.80 1.30
CA LYS A 342 -4.49 -10.52 1.61
C LYS A 342 -5.74 -9.64 1.53
N GLU A 343 -5.64 -8.38 1.96
CA GLU A 343 -6.76 -7.44 1.92
C GLU A 343 -7.07 -6.97 0.51
N PHE A 344 -6.06 -6.77 -0.33
CA PHE A 344 -6.29 -6.49 -1.74
C PHE A 344 -6.84 -7.71 -2.49
N ASP A 345 -6.49 -8.92 -2.08
CA ASP A 345 -7.01 -10.16 -2.65
C ASP A 345 -8.45 -10.46 -2.17
N SER A 346 -8.86 -9.87 -1.04
CA SER A 346 -10.21 -10.05 -0.49
C SER A 346 -11.31 -9.40 -1.31
N LEU A 347 -10.96 -8.45 -2.18
CA LEU A 347 -11.90 -7.72 -3.02
C LEU A 347 -11.32 -7.55 -4.43
N SER A 348 -12.12 -7.90 -5.45
CA SER A 348 -11.76 -7.55 -6.84
C SER A 348 -11.57 -6.03 -7.00
N ALA A 349 -10.84 -5.62 -8.03
CA ALA A 349 -10.71 -4.19 -8.36
C ALA A 349 -12.09 -3.50 -8.50
N SER A 350 -13.08 -4.22 -9.03
CA SER A 350 -14.46 -3.74 -9.14
C SER A 350 -15.18 -3.62 -7.80
N GLY A 351 -15.02 -4.61 -6.91
CA GLY A 351 -15.60 -4.61 -5.57
C GLY A 351 -15.04 -3.45 -4.73
N PHE A 352 -13.74 -3.17 -4.85
CA PHE A 352 -13.13 -2.01 -4.22
C PHE A 352 -13.71 -0.69 -4.74
N LYS A 353 -13.85 -0.54 -6.06
CA LYS A 353 -14.43 0.66 -6.67
C LYS A 353 -15.87 0.89 -6.25
N GLN A 354 -16.66 -0.17 -6.15
CA GLN A 354 -18.05 -0.10 -5.71
C GLN A 354 -18.15 0.26 -4.22
N LEU A 355 -17.30 -0.31 -3.36
CA LEU A 355 -17.20 0.08 -1.95
C LEU A 355 -16.90 1.58 -1.82
N LEU A 356 -15.87 2.07 -2.49
CA LEU A 356 -15.49 3.49 -2.43
C LEU A 356 -16.65 4.39 -2.88
N LYS A 357 -17.30 4.05 -3.99
CA LYS A 357 -18.47 4.80 -4.48
C LYS A 357 -19.63 4.79 -3.48
N THR A 358 -19.95 3.65 -2.89
CA THR A 358 -21.00 3.55 -1.85
C THR A 358 -20.66 4.45 -0.66
N LEU A 359 -19.40 4.50 -0.24
CA LEU A 359 -18.95 5.37 0.86
C LEU A 359 -19.03 6.85 0.49
N GLU A 360 -18.73 7.23 -0.75
CA GLU A 360 -18.87 8.60 -1.26
C GLU A 360 -20.34 9.06 -1.36
N GLU A 361 -21.24 8.15 -1.72
CA GLU A 361 -22.68 8.40 -1.75
C GLU A 361 -23.25 8.63 -0.34
N HIS A 362 -22.74 7.91 0.66
CA HIS A 362 -23.12 8.11 2.07
C HIS A 362 -22.45 9.33 2.69
N PHE A 363 -21.17 9.54 2.40
CA PHE A 363 -20.36 10.62 2.95
C PHE A 363 -19.78 11.45 1.80
N PRO A 364 -20.44 12.56 1.40
CA PRO A 364 -19.93 13.43 0.34
C PRO A 364 -18.52 14.02 0.61
N THR A 365 -18.09 14.02 1.89
CA THR A 365 -16.77 14.47 2.33
C THR A 365 -15.71 13.36 2.28
N MET A 366 -16.02 12.13 1.87
CA MET A 366 -15.11 10.98 1.89
C MET A 366 -13.77 11.27 1.20
N GLN A 367 -13.81 11.92 0.05
CA GLN A 367 -12.62 12.34 -0.69
C GLN A 367 -11.73 13.31 0.12
N ALA A 368 -12.32 14.24 0.87
CA ALA A 368 -11.56 15.14 1.74
C ALA A 368 -10.97 14.38 2.94
N VAL A 369 -11.73 13.44 3.53
CA VAL A 369 -11.26 12.60 4.64
C VAL A 369 -10.07 11.73 4.21
N LEU A 370 -10.13 11.13 3.02
CA LEU A 370 -9.01 10.36 2.44
C LEU A 370 -7.76 11.22 2.27
N LYS A 371 -7.93 12.43 1.72
CA LYS A 371 -6.82 13.37 1.50
C LYS A 371 -6.17 13.80 2.80
N GLU A 372 -6.98 14.13 3.80
CA GLU A 372 -6.46 14.55 5.09
C GLU A 372 -5.76 13.40 5.82
N ALA A 373 -6.38 12.22 5.86
CA ALA A 373 -5.86 11.08 6.62
C ALA A 373 -4.55 10.51 6.06
N PHE A 374 -4.40 10.51 4.73
CA PHE A 374 -3.20 9.98 4.06
C PHE A 374 -2.29 11.08 3.51
N GLU A 375 -2.50 12.33 3.91
CA GLU A 375 -1.69 13.48 3.44
C GLU A 375 -1.61 13.56 1.90
N LEU A 376 -2.72 13.32 1.22
CA LEU A 376 -2.78 13.38 -0.25
C LEU A 376 -3.04 14.79 -0.74
N GLU A 377 -2.57 15.08 -1.95
CA GLU A 377 -2.68 16.40 -2.54
C GLU A 377 -4.15 16.84 -2.73
N ALA A 378 -4.44 18.08 -2.33
CA ALA A 378 -5.79 18.62 -2.33
C ALA A 378 -6.48 18.55 -3.71
N ASN A 379 -5.73 18.79 -4.79
CA ASN A 379 -6.23 18.84 -6.16
C ASN A 379 -6.13 17.51 -6.92
N GLU A 380 -5.55 16.47 -6.31
CA GLU A 380 -5.40 15.17 -6.95
C GLU A 380 -6.73 14.41 -6.96
N LEU A 381 -6.99 13.67 -8.03
CA LEU A 381 -8.14 12.77 -8.12
C LEU A 381 -7.76 11.45 -7.46
N ILE A 382 -8.50 11.04 -6.43
CA ILE A 382 -8.26 9.77 -5.75
C ILE A 382 -9.22 8.73 -6.30
N ASP A 383 -8.66 7.76 -7.01
CA ASP A 383 -9.34 6.54 -7.41
C ASP A 383 -8.70 5.31 -6.75
N THR A 384 -9.31 4.14 -6.96
CA THR A 384 -8.84 2.87 -6.39
C THR A 384 -7.46 2.45 -6.89
N GLU A 385 -7.05 2.91 -8.07
CA GLU A 385 -5.71 2.63 -8.62
C GLU A 385 -4.66 3.43 -7.86
N LYS A 386 -4.89 4.73 -7.63
CA LYS A 386 -4.01 5.55 -6.79
C LYS A 386 -3.92 5.01 -5.36
N LEU A 387 -5.05 4.62 -4.77
CA LEU A 387 -5.08 4.04 -3.42
C LEU A 387 -4.27 2.73 -3.37
N ARG A 388 -4.42 1.85 -4.38
CA ARG A 388 -3.62 0.64 -4.51
C ARG A 388 -2.13 0.94 -4.69
N ALA A 389 -1.79 1.96 -5.49
CA ALA A 389 -0.42 2.40 -5.68
C ALA A 389 0.21 2.93 -4.38
N LEU A 390 -0.59 3.41 -3.43
CA LEU A 390 -0.14 3.82 -2.09
C LEU A 390 -0.30 2.72 -1.04
N SER A 391 -0.65 1.50 -1.45
CA SER A 391 -0.91 0.38 -0.55
C SER A 391 -1.99 0.67 0.50
N ILE A 392 -2.97 1.52 0.16
CA ILE A 392 -4.15 1.83 0.97
C ILE A 392 -5.26 0.86 0.58
N THR A 393 -5.66 0.02 1.52
CA THR A 393 -6.61 -1.08 1.27
C THR A 393 -8.06 -0.65 1.54
N PRO A 394 -9.06 -1.43 1.06
CA PRO A 394 -10.45 -1.24 1.45
C PRO A 394 -10.68 -1.21 2.98
N HIS A 395 -9.89 -1.98 3.73
CA HIS A 395 -9.98 -2.02 5.18
C HIS A 395 -9.53 -0.69 5.77
N ASP A 396 -8.41 -0.13 5.29
CA ASP A 396 -7.90 1.16 5.76
C ASP A 396 -8.94 2.27 5.65
N ILE A 397 -9.66 2.33 4.50
CA ILE A 397 -10.72 3.32 4.27
C ILE A 397 -11.85 3.17 5.30
N LEU A 398 -12.29 1.95 5.59
CA LEU A 398 -13.33 1.71 6.60
C LEU A 398 -12.87 2.02 8.03
N TYR A 399 -11.57 1.99 8.31
CA TYR A 399 -11.01 2.39 9.61
C TYR A 399 -10.83 3.91 9.76
N LEU A 400 -10.85 4.68 8.66
CA LEU A 400 -10.97 6.13 8.73
C LEU A 400 -12.29 6.55 9.37
N LEU A 401 -13.37 5.85 9.05
CA LEU A 401 -14.68 6.05 9.64
C LEU A 401 -14.72 5.65 11.12
N SER A 402 -15.44 6.44 11.92
CA SER A 402 -15.78 6.11 13.29
C SER A 402 -16.64 4.85 13.37
N ASN A 403 -16.68 4.24 14.55
CA ASN A 403 -17.48 3.03 14.75
C ASN A 403 -18.98 3.26 14.54
N ASP A 404 -19.46 4.49 14.71
CA ASP A 404 -20.87 4.83 14.48
C ASP A 404 -21.17 5.07 13.01
N GLU A 405 -20.30 5.78 12.29
CA GLU A 405 -20.39 5.96 10.82
C GLU A 405 -20.38 4.62 10.08
N VAL A 406 -19.51 3.67 10.48
CA VAL A 406 -19.51 2.32 9.87
C VAL A 406 -20.81 1.59 10.13
N ARG A 407 -21.40 1.72 11.33
CA ARG A 407 -22.69 1.10 11.65
C ARG A 407 -23.81 1.70 10.82
N GLU A 408 -23.77 3.00 10.56
CA GLU A 408 -24.72 3.70 9.70
C GLU A 408 -24.68 3.16 8.28
N VAL A 409 -23.48 3.02 7.68
CA VAL A 409 -23.31 2.42 6.34
C VAL A 409 -23.78 0.97 6.31
N ARG A 410 -23.42 0.17 7.31
CA ARG A 410 -23.86 -1.23 7.37
C ARG A 410 -25.38 -1.33 7.40
N ASP A 411 -26.03 -0.50 8.22
CA ASP A 411 -27.48 -0.53 8.41
C ASP A 411 -28.21 0.00 7.16
N SER A 412 -27.68 1.01 6.47
CA SER A 412 -28.26 1.51 5.22
C SER A 412 -28.16 0.49 4.08
N MET A 413 -27.11 -0.33 4.08
CA MET A 413 -26.96 -1.48 3.18
C MET A 413 -27.84 -2.68 3.55
N GLY A 414 -28.56 -2.63 4.68
CA GLY A 414 -29.41 -3.73 5.15
C GLY A 414 -28.63 -4.97 5.59
N LEU A 415 -27.37 -4.81 5.96
CA LEU A 415 -26.49 -5.93 6.35
C LEU A 415 -26.76 -6.39 7.79
N SER A 416 -26.33 -7.62 8.10
CA SER A 416 -26.49 -8.22 9.43
C SER A 416 -25.85 -7.37 10.52
N ARG A 417 -26.59 -7.14 11.61
CA ARG A 417 -26.07 -6.47 12.81
C ARG A 417 -25.16 -7.36 13.67
N ARG A 418 -25.08 -8.65 13.36
CA ARG A 418 -24.24 -9.62 14.06
C ARG A 418 -22.83 -9.60 13.48
N GLY A 419 -21.83 -9.58 14.36
CA GLY A 419 -20.41 -9.54 13.96
C GLY A 419 -19.89 -8.12 13.79
N ASN A 420 -18.70 -8.00 13.22
CA ASN A 420 -18.05 -6.71 13.00
C ASN A 420 -18.64 -6.02 11.75
N ALA A 421 -19.03 -4.75 11.92
CA ALA A 421 -19.66 -3.98 10.85
C ALA A 421 -18.75 -3.73 9.65
N ARG A 422 -17.43 -3.54 9.87
CA ARG A 422 -16.48 -3.31 8.77
C ARG A 422 -16.36 -4.55 7.88
N PHE A 423 -16.20 -5.72 8.49
CA PHE A 423 -16.10 -6.97 7.76
C PHE A 423 -17.39 -7.36 7.08
N ALA A 424 -18.56 -7.15 7.71
CA ALA A 424 -19.85 -7.35 7.05
C ALA A 424 -20.00 -6.50 5.76
N ILE A 425 -19.53 -5.24 5.80
CA ILE A 425 -19.51 -4.37 4.61
C ILE A 425 -18.58 -4.95 3.54
N LEU A 426 -17.33 -5.29 3.89
CA LEU A 426 -16.36 -5.85 2.94
C LEU A 426 -16.85 -7.15 2.30
N GLU A 427 -17.35 -8.08 3.11
CA GLU A 427 -17.89 -9.37 2.68
C GLU A 427 -19.05 -9.21 1.69
N SER A 428 -19.89 -8.18 1.88
CA SER A 428 -21.01 -7.91 0.96
C SER A 428 -20.54 -7.59 -0.47
N PHE A 429 -19.42 -6.88 -0.63
CA PHE A 429 -18.86 -6.55 -1.94
C PHE A 429 -18.05 -7.70 -2.55
N ALA A 430 -17.39 -8.52 -1.71
CA ALA A 430 -16.71 -9.74 -2.15
C ALA A 430 -17.74 -10.73 -2.72
N ASN A 431 -18.78 -11.04 -1.94
CA ASN A 431 -19.86 -11.95 -2.33
C ASN A 431 -20.61 -11.49 -3.59
N ALA A 432 -20.82 -10.19 -3.77
CA ALA A 432 -21.47 -9.66 -4.96
C ALA A 432 -20.65 -9.95 -6.23
N THR A 433 -19.33 -9.82 -6.17
CA THR A 433 -18.44 -10.15 -7.30
C THR A 433 -18.44 -11.66 -7.55
N ASP A 434 -18.30 -12.47 -6.51
CA ASP A 434 -18.26 -13.93 -6.63
C ASP A 434 -19.54 -14.50 -7.25
N LYS A 435 -20.71 -13.99 -6.84
CA LYS A 435 -21.99 -14.38 -7.45
C LYS A 435 -22.06 -14.06 -8.94
N LEU A 436 -21.49 -12.94 -9.38
CA LEU A 436 -21.42 -12.60 -10.80
C LEU A 436 -20.44 -13.49 -11.56
N ILE A 437 -19.33 -13.88 -10.94
CA ILE A 437 -18.39 -14.87 -11.50
C ILE A 437 -19.07 -16.24 -11.62
N GLU A 438 -19.80 -16.69 -10.60
CA GLU A 438 -20.56 -17.95 -10.62
C GLU A 438 -21.61 -17.97 -11.74
N ASN A 439 -22.24 -16.83 -12.00
CA ASN A 439 -23.27 -16.66 -13.03
C ASN A 439 -22.74 -15.96 -14.29
N TYR A 440 -21.44 -16.11 -14.57
CA TYR A 440 -20.76 -15.36 -15.64
C TYR A 440 -21.36 -15.60 -17.04
N ASP A 441 -21.83 -16.81 -17.34
CA ASP A 441 -22.52 -17.10 -18.62
C ASP A 441 -23.86 -16.34 -18.72
N ALA A 442 -24.64 -16.30 -17.64
CA ALA A 442 -25.88 -15.53 -17.59
C ALA A 442 -25.63 -14.02 -17.74
N LEU A 443 -24.55 -13.52 -17.13
CA LEU A 443 -24.10 -12.14 -17.31
C LEU A 443 -23.73 -11.84 -18.76
N ALA A 444 -22.97 -12.72 -19.40
CA ALA A 444 -22.60 -12.62 -20.80
C ALA A 444 -23.84 -12.58 -21.71
N ARG A 445 -24.83 -13.43 -21.41
CA ARG A 445 -26.11 -13.56 -22.14
C ARG A 445 -27.13 -12.46 -21.82
N ARG A 446 -26.79 -11.51 -20.96
CA ARG A 446 -27.71 -10.47 -20.47
C ARG A 446 -29.00 -11.06 -19.88
N ASP A 447 -28.93 -12.23 -19.25
CA ASP A 447 -30.06 -12.90 -18.63
C ASP A 447 -30.31 -12.36 -17.21
N ILE A 448 -31.00 -11.22 -17.15
CA ILE A 448 -31.32 -10.53 -15.89
C ILE A 448 -32.16 -11.40 -14.95
N ASN A 449 -33.02 -12.26 -15.52
CA ASN A 449 -33.89 -13.10 -14.69
C ASN A 449 -33.06 -14.18 -13.99
N ALA A 450 -32.18 -14.87 -14.72
CA ALA A 450 -31.27 -15.84 -14.13
C ALA A 450 -30.34 -15.19 -13.09
N LEU A 451 -29.81 -13.99 -13.38
CA LEU A 451 -28.99 -13.23 -12.44
C LEU A 451 -29.76 -12.86 -11.16
N ARG A 452 -31.01 -12.39 -11.29
CA ARG A 452 -31.85 -12.05 -10.14
C ARG A 452 -32.22 -13.28 -9.31
N GLU A 453 -32.55 -14.39 -9.95
CA GLU A 453 -32.84 -15.66 -9.28
C GLU A 453 -31.62 -16.19 -8.52
N ALA A 454 -30.41 -15.99 -9.06
CA ALA A 454 -29.15 -16.32 -8.40
C ALA A 454 -28.70 -15.28 -7.35
N GLY A 455 -29.46 -14.19 -7.15
CA GLY A 455 -29.13 -13.13 -6.19
C GLY A 455 -27.93 -12.27 -6.60
N ALA A 456 -27.67 -12.15 -7.91
CA ALA A 456 -26.64 -11.34 -8.55
C ALA A 456 -27.28 -10.17 -9.33
N ASP A 457 -28.08 -9.35 -8.66
CA ASP A 457 -28.85 -8.26 -9.31
C ASP A 457 -27.94 -7.25 -10.02
N VAL A 458 -28.17 -7.06 -11.32
CA VAL A 458 -27.51 -6.06 -12.17
C VAL A 458 -28.57 -5.36 -13.01
N THR A 459 -28.47 -4.03 -13.12
CA THR A 459 -29.39 -3.25 -13.97
C THR A 459 -29.11 -3.50 -15.45
N GLU A 460 -30.13 -3.46 -16.31
CA GLU A 460 -29.95 -3.71 -17.76
C GLU A 460 -28.95 -2.75 -18.43
N ALA A 461 -28.88 -1.51 -17.94
CA ALA A 461 -27.95 -0.50 -18.43
C ALA A 461 -26.49 -0.82 -18.09
N ASP A 462 -26.26 -1.50 -16.97
CA ASP A 462 -24.92 -1.76 -16.44
C ASP A 462 -24.35 -3.13 -16.85
N ILE A 463 -25.15 -4.03 -17.45
CA ILE A 463 -24.70 -5.40 -17.78
C ILE A 463 -23.41 -5.44 -18.61
N GLY A 464 -23.31 -4.59 -19.64
CA GLY A 464 -22.11 -4.58 -20.49
C GLY A 464 -20.86 -4.23 -19.70
N ILE A 465 -20.94 -3.16 -18.91
CA ILE A 465 -19.87 -2.69 -18.04
C ILE A 465 -19.54 -3.76 -16.99
N LYS A 466 -20.57 -4.38 -16.39
CA LYS A 466 -20.38 -5.46 -15.40
C LYS A 466 -19.73 -6.70 -16.02
N PHE A 467 -20.05 -7.03 -17.26
CA PHE A 467 -19.40 -8.14 -17.96
C PHE A 467 -17.92 -7.85 -18.20
N GLU A 468 -17.57 -6.66 -18.67
CA GLU A 468 -16.17 -6.20 -18.79
C GLU A 468 -15.44 -6.27 -17.44
N GLU A 469 -16.05 -5.75 -16.38
CA GLU A 469 -15.50 -5.76 -15.02
C GLU A 469 -15.27 -7.17 -14.48
N VAL A 470 -16.24 -8.07 -14.63
CA VAL A 470 -16.13 -9.46 -14.17
C VAL A 470 -15.11 -10.23 -15.01
N THR A 471 -15.00 -9.93 -16.31
CA THR A 471 -13.95 -10.51 -17.18
C THR A 471 -12.55 -10.15 -16.64
N LYS A 472 -12.33 -8.89 -16.26
CA LYS A 472 -11.06 -8.45 -15.64
C LYS A 472 -10.79 -9.17 -14.33
N ALA A 473 -11.79 -9.24 -13.45
CA ALA A 473 -11.67 -9.95 -12.18
C ALA A 473 -11.30 -11.43 -12.38
N ILE A 474 -11.86 -12.10 -13.40
CA ILE A 474 -11.48 -13.47 -13.74
C ILE A 474 -10.02 -13.54 -14.21
N PHE A 475 -9.54 -12.58 -15.01
CA PHE A 475 -8.14 -12.55 -15.43
C PHE A 475 -7.17 -12.25 -14.28
N GLU A 476 -7.54 -11.36 -13.36
CA GLU A 476 -6.77 -11.11 -12.12
C GLU A 476 -6.68 -12.38 -11.26
N LEU A 477 -7.79 -13.12 -11.11
CA LEU A 477 -7.83 -14.41 -10.43
C LEU A 477 -6.99 -15.50 -11.13
N LEU A 478 -6.71 -15.34 -12.43
CA LEU A 478 -5.79 -16.17 -13.20
C LEU A 478 -4.34 -15.64 -13.15
N GLU A 479 -4.03 -14.72 -12.23
CA GLU A 479 -2.72 -14.09 -12.05
C GLU A 479 -2.20 -13.34 -13.28
N LEU A 480 -3.11 -12.84 -14.13
CA LEU A 480 -2.74 -12.00 -15.27
C LEU A 480 -2.63 -10.53 -14.83
N ASN A 481 -1.61 -9.84 -15.37
CA ASN A 481 -1.38 -8.43 -15.07
C ASN A 481 -2.28 -7.53 -15.93
N ILE A 482 -3.38 -7.04 -15.37
CA ILE A 482 -4.27 -6.07 -16.04
C ILE A 482 -3.68 -4.66 -15.91
N ASP A 483 -3.31 -4.06 -17.05
CA ASP A 483 -2.65 -2.76 -17.12
C ASP A 483 -3.68 -1.65 -17.42
N GLU A 484 -4.35 -1.19 -16.36
CA GLU A 484 -5.36 -0.13 -16.46
C GLU A 484 -4.76 1.24 -16.83
N ASP A 485 -3.52 1.51 -16.41
CA ASP A 485 -2.80 2.75 -16.76
C ASP A 485 -2.57 2.83 -18.27
N LEU A 486 -1.98 1.79 -18.85
CA LEU A 486 -1.78 1.71 -20.30
C LEU A 486 -3.12 1.72 -21.04
N ARG A 487 -4.14 1.04 -20.51
CA ARG A 487 -5.49 1.10 -21.10
C ARG A 487 -6.03 2.52 -21.13
N LYS A 488 -5.90 3.29 -20.05
CA LYS A 488 -6.31 4.70 -20.00
C LYS A 488 -5.52 5.56 -20.99
N ASP A 489 -4.22 5.36 -21.10
CA ASP A 489 -3.33 6.07 -22.05
C ASP A 489 -3.62 5.73 -23.52
N LEU A 490 -4.06 4.50 -23.79
CA LEU A 490 -4.52 4.08 -25.11
C LEU A 490 -5.94 4.57 -25.43
N ASN A 491 -6.74 4.88 -24.41
CA ASN A 491 -8.13 5.26 -24.62
C ASN A 491 -8.28 6.71 -25.05
N THR A 492 -9.19 6.95 -25.99
CA THR A 492 -9.60 8.29 -26.41
C THR A 492 -11.10 8.46 -26.23
N THR A 493 -11.63 9.64 -26.53
CA THR A 493 -13.08 9.89 -26.50
C THR A 493 -13.85 8.97 -27.46
N LYS A 494 -13.20 8.46 -28.51
CA LYS A 494 -13.83 7.63 -29.56
C LYS A 494 -13.54 6.15 -29.44
N ASP A 495 -12.35 5.80 -28.96
CA ASP A 495 -11.80 4.45 -29.03
C ASP A 495 -11.39 4.03 -27.62
N LYS A 496 -12.11 3.06 -27.04
CA LYS A 496 -11.93 2.61 -25.66
C LYS A 496 -11.77 1.10 -25.61
N ALA A 497 -10.54 0.63 -25.41
CA ALA A 497 -10.29 -0.78 -25.15
C ALA A 497 -10.88 -1.17 -23.79
N ASP A 498 -11.51 -2.33 -23.74
CA ASP A 498 -12.14 -2.85 -22.53
C ASP A 498 -11.06 -3.32 -21.54
N ILE A 499 -10.06 -4.07 -22.02
CA ILE A 499 -9.03 -4.73 -21.20
C ILE A 499 -7.66 -4.62 -21.88
N VAL A 500 -6.60 -4.40 -21.09
CA VAL A 500 -5.21 -4.54 -21.54
C VAL A 500 -4.49 -5.45 -20.56
N ILE A 501 -3.84 -6.50 -21.07
CA ILE A 501 -3.05 -7.43 -20.27
C ILE A 501 -1.58 -7.24 -20.64
N SER A 502 -0.74 -6.96 -19.65
CA SER A 502 0.70 -6.81 -19.83
C SER A 502 1.39 -8.17 -19.77
N LEU A 503 2.14 -8.53 -20.82
CA LEU A 503 2.96 -9.74 -20.88
C LEU A 503 4.42 -9.46 -20.54
N SER A 504 4.90 -8.27 -20.89
CA SER A 504 6.23 -7.73 -20.63
C SER A 504 6.17 -6.20 -20.73
N ASP A 505 7.30 -5.51 -20.51
CA ASP A 505 7.37 -4.04 -20.61
C ASP A 505 6.83 -3.49 -21.95
N ASN A 506 6.95 -4.27 -23.03
CA ASN A 506 6.55 -3.86 -24.37
C ASN A 506 5.46 -4.73 -25.00
N ASP A 507 5.29 -6.00 -24.59
CA ASP A 507 4.31 -6.90 -25.19
C ASP A 507 2.98 -6.89 -24.40
N ILE A 508 1.86 -6.73 -25.11
CA ILE A 508 0.52 -6.68 -24.51
C ILE A 508 -0.50 -7.55 -25.25
N ILE A 509 -1.58 -7.92 -24.56
CA ILE A 509 -2.81 -8.44 -25.15
C ILE A 509 -3.89 -7.36 -25.01
N ILE A 510 -4.62 -7.10 -26.08
CA ILE A 510 -5.79 -6.20 -26.05
C ILE A 510 -7.04 -7.06 -25.96
N GLY A 511 -7.82 -6.88 -24.91
CA GLY A 511 -9.06 -7.62 -24.67
C GLY A 511 -10.30 -6.80 -25.00
N GLU A 512 -11.29 -7.44 -25.61
CA GLU A 512 -12.62 -6.88 -25.90
C GLU A 512 -13.70 -7.83 -25.37
N ALA A 513 -14.63 -7.32 -24.56
CA ALA A 513 -15.71 -8.12 -23.96
C ALA A 513 -17.07 -7.72 -24.55
N LYS A 514 -17.80 -8.70 -25.09
CA LYS A 514 -19.09 -8.48 -25.76
C LYS A 514 -20.18 -9.31 -25.12
N THR A 515 -21.32 -8.68 -24.90
CA THR A 515 -22.54 -9.35 -24.44
C THR A 515 -23.55 -9.48 -25.59
N CYS A 516 -24.34 -10.55 -25.62
CA CYS A 516 -25.45 -10.70 -26.55
C CYS A 516 -26.63 -11.38 -25.85
N LYS A 517 -27.87 -10.97 -26.18
CA LYS A 517 -29.05 -11.51 -25.50
C LYS A 517 -29.47 -12.88 -26.04
N ASN A 518 -29.48 -13.02 -27.37
CA ASN A 518 -29.95 -14.20 -28.07
C ASN A 518 -28.99 -14.57 -29.20
N GLY A 519 -28.76 -15.87 -29.37
CA GLY A 519 -27.92 -16.42 -30.43
C GLY A 519 -26.44 -16.06 -30.28
N ASP A 520 -25.69 -16.29 -31.34
CA ASP A 520 -24.25 -16.10 -31.35
C ASP A 520 -23.83 -14.67 -31.69
N PHE A 521 -22.67 -14.26 -31.20
CA PHE A 521 -22.10 -12.97 -31.54
C PHE A 521 -21.56 -12.98 -32.97
N ALA A 522 -22.24 -12.27 -33.88
CA ALA A 522 -21.95 -12.28 -35.31
C ALA A 522 -21.37 -10.96 -35.87
N LYS A 523 -21.12 -9.95 -35.03
CA LYS A 523 -20.73 -8.59 -35.48
C LYS A 523 -19.22 -8.44 -35.72
N TYR A 524 -18.67 -9.26 -36.61
CA TYR A 524 -17.22 -9.30 -36.87
C TYR A 524 -16.69 -7.97 -37.43
N SER A 525 -17.29 -7.41 -38.48
CA SER A 525 -16.78 -6.22 -39.17
C SER A 525 -16.60 -5.01 -38.26
N THR A 526 -17.55 -4.77 -37.36
CA THR A 526 -17.49 -3.65 -36.40
C THR A 526 -16.41 -3.91 -35.34
N THR A 527 -16.35 -5.14 -34.83
CA THR A 527 -15.40 -5.54 -33.80
C THR A 527 -13.96 -5.52 -34.33
N SER A 528 -13.71 -6.10 -35.52
CA SER A 528 -12.41 -6.09 -36.19
C SER A 528 -11.90 -4.66 -36.42
N ARG A 529 -12.76 -3.75 -36.92
CA ARG A 529 -12.39 -2.33 -37.09
C ARG A 529 -11.99 -1.67 -35.77
N GLN A 530 -12.72 -1.96 -34.70
CA GLN A 530 -12.47 -1.43 -33.36
C GLN A 530 -11.13 -1.94 -32.80
N VAL A 531 -10.90 -3.26 -32.83
CA VAL A 531 -9.66 -3.84 -32.30
C VAL A 531 -8.44 -3.44 -33.13
N LYS A 532 -8.57 -3.30 -34.45
CA LYS A 532 -7.50 -2.80 -35.33
C LYS A 532 -7.08 -1.38 -34.97
N ALA A 533 -8.04 -0.51 -34.67
CA ALA A 533 -7.74 0.85 -34.22
C ALA A 533 -6.95 0.84 -32.90
N TYR A 534 -7.25 -0.09 -32.00
CA TYR A 534 -6.54 -0.23 -30.73
C TYR A 534 -5.11 -0.75 -30.93
N VAL A 535 -4.94 -1.74 -31.80
CA VAL A 535 -3.61 -2.29 -32.15
C VAL A 535 -2.72 -1.20 -32.71
N THR A 536 -3.18 -0.48 -33.74
CA THR A 536 -2.41 0.60 -34.36
C THR A 536 -2.03 1.68 -33.34
N ARG A 537 -2.90 1.97 -32.36
CA ARG A 537 -2.59 2.97 -31.33
C ARG A 537 -1.53 2.47 -30.34
N ALA A 538 -1.64 1.23 -29.89
CA ALA A 538 -0.64 0.62 -29.03
C ALA A 538 0.74 0.60 -29.70
N GLU A 539 0.79 0.23 -30.98
CA GLU A 539 2.01 0.23 -31.78
C GLU A 539 2.59 1.65 -31.96
N ASN A 540 1.75 2.65 -32.20
CA ASN A 540 2.19 4.06 -32.27
C ASN A 540 2.74 4.59 -30.94
N GLN A 541 2.36 4.01 -29.80
CA GLN A 541 2.92 4.31 -28.48
C GLN A 541 4.14 3.45 -28.14
N GLY A 542 4.65 2.66 -29.09
CA GLY A 542 5.85 1.83 -28.91
C GLY A 542 5.60 0.48 -28.24
N LYS A 543 4.34 0.06 -28.07
CA LYS A 543 3.98 -1.27 -27.55
C LYS A 543 3.83 -2.25 -28.71
N ARG A 544 4.05 -3.53 -28.45
CA ARG A 544 3.79 -4.63 -29.38
C ARG A 544 2.55 -5.38 -28.93
N VAL A 545 1.56 -5.49 -29.80
CA VAL A 545 0.37 -6.30 -29.51
C VAL A 545 0.64 -7.74 -29.90
N ALA A 546 0.75 -8.61 -28.90
CA ALA A 546 0.97 -10.03 -29.11
C ALA A 546 -0.30 -10.71 -29.66
N GLN A 547 -1.47 -10.34 -29.12
CA GLN A 547 -2.75 -10.91 -29.49
C GLN A 547 -3.89 -9.92 -29.18
N VAL A 548 -4.97 -9.98 -29.96
CA VAL A 548 -6.29 -9.47 -29.57
C VAL A 548 -7.14 -10.62 -29.05
N LEU A 549 -7.70 -10.48 -27.86
CA LEU A 549 -8.58 -11.48 -27.24
C LEU A 549 -10.02 -10.96 -27.19
N ILE A 550 -10.94 -11.64 -27.88
CA ILE A 550 -12.36 -11.29 -27.86
C ILE A 550 -13.11 -12.31 -27.00
N ILE A 551 -13.88 -11.83 -26.04
CA ILE A 551 -14.70 -12.64 -25.14
C ILE A 551 -16.18 -12.35 -25.40
N ALA A 552 -16.97 -13.41 -25.62
CA ALA A 552 -18.42 -13.31 -25.84
C ALA A 552 -19.14 -14.57 -25.32
N PRO A 553 -20.48 -14.59 -25.18
CA PRO A 553 -21.22 -15.80 -24.79
C PRO A 553 -20.94 -16.99 -25.72
N SER A 554 -20.99 -16.73 -27.03
CA SER A 554 -20.70 -17.65 -28.13
C SER A 554 -20.44 -16.85 -29.40
N PHE A 555 -19.82 -17.48 -30.40
CA PHE A 555 -19.48 -16.86 -31.70
C PHE A 555 -20.16 -17.61 -32.84
N SER A 556 -20.61 -16.89 -33.87
CA SER A 556 -21.16 -17.54 -35.06
C SER A 556 -20.03 -18.14 -35.91
N ASP A 557 -20.32 -19.19 -36.68
CA ASP A 557 -19.32 -19.82 -37.57
C ASP A 557 -18.65 -18.79 -38.50
N ASP A 558 -19.45 -17.89 -39.11
CA ASP A 558 -18.94 -16.79 -39.94
C ASP A 558 -17.96 -15.86 -39.19
N PHE A 559 -18.17 -15.66 -37.89
CA PHE A 559 -17.31 -14.81 -37.07
C PHE A 559 -15.98 -15.52 -36.82
N ILE A 560 -16.03 -16.82 -36.51
CA ILE A 560 -14.84 -17.65 -36.27
C ILE A 560 -13.99 -17.71 -37.55
N GLU A 561 -14.61 -18.03 -38.69
CA GLU A 561 -13.90 -18.08 -39.97
C GLU A 561 -13.29 -16.72 -40.33
N SER A 562 -14.05 -15.63 -40.15
CA SER A 562 -13.53 -14.27 -40.42
C SER A 562 -12.35 -13.90 -39.50
N ALA A 563 -12.38 -14.31 -38.22
CA ALA A 563 -11.29 -14.06 -37.28
C ALA A 563 -10.03 -14.88 -37.60
N GLU A 564 -10.18 -16.13 -38.07
CA GLU A 564 -9.07 -16.98 -38.49
C GLU A 564 -8.41 -16.50 -39.78
N MET A 565 -9.18 -15.87 -40.67
CA MET A 565 -8.71 -15.32 -41.94
C MET A 565 -8.15 -13.89 -41.83
N ASP A 566 -8.20 -13.24 -40.66
CA ASP A 566 -7.66 -11.89 -40.49
C ASP A 566 -6.12 -11.91 -40.56
N THR A 567 -5.57 -11.22 -41.55
CA THR A 567 -4.12 -11.16 -41.78
C THR A 567 -3.46 -9.93 -41.18
N GLU A 568 -4.26 -8.96 -40.71
CA GLU A 568 -3.75 -7.70 -40.16
C GLU A 568 -3.47 -7.84 -38.66
N VAL A 569 -4.28 -8.62 -37.95
CA VAL A 569 -4.21 -8.75 -36.49
C VAL A 569 -4.44 -10.19 -36.06
N ASN A 570 -3.63 -10.69 -35.13
CA ASN A 570 -3.85 -12.00 -34.53
C ASN A 570 -5.02 -11.94 -33.53
N ILE A 571 -6.14 -12.61 -33.86
CA ILE A 571 -7.36 -12.61 -33.04
C ILE A 571 -7.55 -14.00 -32.41
N SER A 572 -7.71 -14.02 -31.09
CA SER A 572 -8.17 -15.17 -30.29
C SER A 572 -9.60 -14.94 -29.84
N LEU A 573 -10.43 -15.98 -29.94
CA LEU A 573 -11.81 -15.97 -29.48
C LEU A 573 -11.93 -16.88 -28.26
N LEU A 574 -12.60 -16.41 -27.20
CA LEU A 574 -12.87 -17.19 -26.01
C LEU A 574 -14.33 -17.04 -25.59
N GLU A 575 -15.04 -18.15 -25.49
CA GLU A 575 -16.42 -18.13 -25.01
C GLU A 575 -16.45 -17.87 -23.50
N ALA A 576 -17.48 -17.16 -23.02
CA ALA A 576 -17.65 -16.81 -21.62
C ALA A 576 -17.70 -18.07 -20.73
N HIS A 577 -18.47 -19.08 -21.14
CA HIS A 577 -18.47 -20.39 -20.51
C HIS A 577 -17.07 -21.03 -20.49
N GLY A 578 -16.32 -20.92 -21.59
CA GLY A 578 -14.95 -21.43 -21.69
C GLY A 578 -13.99 -20.74 -20.73
N LEU A 579 -14.07 -19.41 -20.58
CA LEU A 579 -13.27 -18.68 -19.59
C LEU A 579 -13.63 -19.10 -18.16
N LYS A 580 -14.91 -19.30 -17.86
CA LYS A 580 -15.35 -19.79 -16.54
C LYS A 580 -14.81 -21.20 -16.26
N LEU A 581 -14.86 -22.09 -17.24
CA LEU A 581 -14.29 -23.45 -17.13
C LEU A 581 -12.79 -23.42 -16.80
N ILE A 582 -12.03 -22.53 -17.46
CA ILE A 582 -10.61 -22.33 -17.19
C ILE A 582 -10.39 -21.87 -15.75
N LEU A 583 -11.16 -20.90 -15.26
CA LEU A 583 -11.08 -20.42 -13.88
C LEU A 583 -11.40 -21.52 -12.86
N ASP A 584 -12.45 -22.31 -13.10
CA ASP A 584 -12.84 -23.38 -12.18
C ASP A 584 -11.78 -24.48 -12.11
N ALA A 585 -11.20 -24.84 -13.25
CA ALA A 585 -10.07 -25.76 -13.30
C ALA A 585 -8.85 -25.19 -12.56
N TYR A 586 -8.54 -23.91 -12.74
CA TYR A 586 -7.46 -23.21 -12.04
C TYR A 586 -7.68 -23.25 -10.52
N LYS A 587 -8.86 -22.84 -10.02
CA LYS A 587 -9.20 -22.84 -8.59
C LYS A 587 -9.20 -24.23 -7.95
N SER A 588 -9.43 -25.29 -8.72
CA SER A 588 -9.41 -26.67 -8.22
C SER A 588 -8.01 -27.22 -7.93
N LYS A 589 -6.96 -26.56 -8.42
CA LYS A 589 -5.56 -27.00 -8.27
C LYS A 589 -4.98 -26.45 -6.97
N ARG A 590 -4.07 -27.21 -6.37
CA ARG A 590 -3.42 -26.83 -5.10
C ARG A 590 -2.41 -25.68 -5.27
N ASN A 591 -1.66 -25.69 -6.37
CA ASN A 591 -0.68 -24.67 -6.75
C ASN A 591 -0.89 -24.36 -8.24
N PRO A 592 -1.95 -23.63 -8.61
CA PRO A 592 -2.24 -23.35 -9.99
C PRO A 592 -1.20 -22.38 -10.58
N SER A 593 -0.96 -22.49 -11.89
CA SER A 593 -0.18 -21.50 -12.63
C SER A 593 -0.79 -21.33 -14.02
N PHE A 594 -1.02 -20.09 -14.43
CA PHE A 594 -1.62 -19.78 -15.72
C PHE A 594 -0.60 -19.08 -16.61
N ALA A 595 -0.29 -19.66 -17.77
CA ALA A 595 0.61 -19.04 -18.73
C ALA A 595 -0.19 -18.15 -19.70
N PRO A 596 0.09 -16.83 -19.79
CA PRO A 596 -0.64 -15.93 -20.71
C PRO A 596 -0.58 -16.37 -22.18
N LYS A 597 0.47 -17.10 -22.57
CA LYS A 597 0.64 -17.69 -23.91
C LYS A 597 -0.48 -18.67 -24.30
N LEU A 598 -1.25 -19.18 -23.34
CA LEU A 598 -2.42 -20.01 -23.61
C LEU A 598 -3.54 -19.21 -24.30
N LEU A 599 -3.53 -17.88 -24.15
CA LEU A 599 -4.48 -16.95 -24.77
C LEU A 599 -3.99 -16.40 -26.12
N THR A 600 -2.80 -16.78 -26.61
CA THR A 600 -2.20 -16.22 -27.84
C THR A 600 -2.31 -17.15 -29.05
N LYS A 601 -3.30 -18.05 -29.08
CA LYS A 601 -3.56 -18.91 -30.25
C LYS A 601 -4.66 -18.31 -31.10
N GLY A 602 -4.42 -18.14 -32.40
CA GLY A 602 -5.43 -17.62 -33.34
C GLY A 602 -6.67 -18.49 -33.42
N GLY A 603 -7.82 -17.87 -33.66
CA GLY A 603 -9.12 -18.53 -33.80
C GLY A 603 -9.78 -18.85 -32.45
N LEU A 604 -10.73 -19.78 -32.47
CA LEU A 604 -11.49 -20.18 -31.27
C LEU A 604 -10.63 -21.03 -30.32
N LEU A 605 -10.41 -20.51 -29.11
CA LEU A 605 -9.64 -21.17 -28.07
C LEU A 605 -10.41 -22.37 -27.53
N LYS A 606 -9.75 -23.53 -27.52
CA LYS A 606 -10.28 -24.77 -26.93
C LYS A 606 -10.15 -24.74 -25.41
N ALA A 607 -11.10 -24.11 -24.73
CA ALA A 607 -11.10 -23.92 -23.28
C ALA A 607 -10.89 -25.23 -22.50
N GLU A 608 -11.51 -26.33 -22.93
CA GLU A 608 -11.33 -27.66 -22.31
C GLU A 608 -9.89 -28.16 -22.35
N LEU A 609 -9.16 -27.89 -23.44
CA LEU A 609 -7.75 -28.26 -23.55
C LEU A 609 -6.89 -27.36 -22.69
N ILE A 610 -7.23 -26.07 -22.58
CA ILE A 610 -6.53 -25.14 -21.69
C ILE A 610 -6.72 -25.62 -20.24
N ALA A 611 -7.97 -25.81 -19.80
CA ALA A 611 -8.33 -26.27 -18.46
C ALA A 611 -7.67 -27.61 -18.07
N LYS A 612 -7.56 -28.56 -19.00
CA LYS A 612 -6.87 -29.85 -18.76
C LYS A 612 -5.36 -29.71 -18.55
N ASN A 613 -4.75 -28.67 -19.11
CA ASN A 613 -3.30 -28.45 -19.08
C ASN A 613 -2.86 -27.47 -17.98
N LEU A 614 -3.78 -27.04 -17.10
CA LEU A 614 -3.50 -26.23 -15.91
C LEU A 614 -2.89 -27.02 -14.76
#